data_AF-A0A7G3AME2-F1
#
_entry.id   AF-A0A7G3AME2-F1
#
_cell.length_a   1.000
_cell.length_b   1.000
_cell.length_c   1.000
_cell.angle_alpha   90.00
_cell.angle_beta   90.00
_cell.angle_gamma   90.00
#
_symmetry.space_group_name_H-M   'P 1'
#
loop_
_entity.id
_entity.type
_entity.pdbx_description
1 polymer ?
#
loop_
_entity_poly.entity_id
_entity_poly.type
_entity_poly.pdbx_seq_one_letter_code
_entity_poly.pdbx_strand_id
1 'polypeptide(L)'
;MKKPLFLLLFLIVQSFAQTETEVTVSTMEPTTTNPPFIRMCNYCIGNLKSECAYYQPYQSENSTTIPCPRGTDNNDRKCYISIVAGLVRRGCTTDGFCDHHNCFECNYSECNYRSIAEQKCIMCDSRPGSSEYHPKCKDKAEELPAENCIVGDIFHYNHRGCYSMTINEVIGGENIAYVERRCINYMNNDPRCDNEKDNSCILCEEDGCN
;
A
#
# COMPACT_ATOMS: atom_id res chain seq x y z
N MET A 1 -80.11 13.48 52.77
CA MET A 1 -80.18 14.93 53.02
C MET A 1 -79.68 15.68 51.78
N LYS A 2 -80.53 16.59 51.27
CA LYS A 2 -80.28 17.80 50.46
C LYS A 2 -79.32 17.78 49.23
N LYS A 3 -79.92 17.93 48.03
CA LYS A 3 -79.39 18.62 46.82
C LYS A 3 -79.34 20.16 47.09
N PRO A 4 -78.66 21.04 46.31
CA PRO A 4 -78.93 21.40 44.88
C PRO A 4 -77.66 21.44 43.99
N LEU A 5 -77.70 21.15 42.69
CA LEU A 5 -78.16 21.96 41.54
C LEU A 5 -77.33 23.25 41.33
N PHE A 6 -76.61 23.35 40.20
CA PHE A 6 -76.76 24.47 39.25
C PHE A 6 -76.06 24.16 37.92
N LEU A 7 -76.89 24.14 36.86
CA LEU A 7 -76.54 24.31 35.45
C LEU A 7 -75.80 25.64 35.26
N LEU A 8 -74.82 25.71 34.35
CA LEU A 8 -74.75 26.83 33.43
C LEU A 8 -73.98 26.47 32.14
N LEU A 9 -74.73 26.47 31.03
CA LEU A 9 -74.24 26.60 29.67
C LEU A 9 -73.63 28.00 29.50
N PHE A 10 -72.47 28.11 28.86
CA PHE A 10 -72.16 29.26 28.00
C PHE A 10 -71.43 28.79 26.74
N LEU A 11 -72.14 28.92 25.62
CA LEU A 11 -71.57 29.04 24.28
C LEU A 11 -70.82 30.36 24.19
N ILE A 12 -69.56 30.34 23.77
CA ILE A 12 -68.96 31.48 23.05
C ILE A 12 -68.26 30.95 21.81
N VAL A 13 -68.70 31.52 20.69
CA VAL A 13 -68.32 31.32 19.31
C VAL A 13 -67.19 32.29 18.97
N GLN A 14 -66.32 31.86 18.03
CA GLN A 14 -65.43 32.68 17.19
C GLN A 14 -64.23 33.39 17.84
N SER A 15 -63.02 32.95 17.46
CA SER A 15 -62.19 33.67 16.47
C SER A 15 -60.87 32.93 16.28
N PHE A 16 -60.67 32.36 15.09
CA PHE A 16 -59.34 31.95 14.64
C PHE A 16 -58.59 33.23 14.24
N ALA A 17 -57.74 33.73 15.11
CA ALA A 17 -56.65 34.61 14.69
C ALA A 17 -55.55 33.72 14.10
N GLN A 18 -55.58 33.53 12.78
CA GLN A 18 -54.41 33.04 12.06
C GLN A 18 -53.33 34.11 12.15
N THR A 19 -52.27 33.82 12.89
CA THR A 19 -51.02 34.56 12.76
C THR A 19 -50.40 34.13 11.44
N GLU A 20 -50.52 34.96 10.41
CA GLU A 20 -49.73 34.83 9.18
C GLU A 20 -48.26 34.93 9.58
N THR A 21 -47.61 33.77 9.72
CA THR A 21 -46.15 33.72 9.72
C THR A 21 -45.76 33.71 8.26
N GLU A 22 -45.30 34.85 7.77
CA GLU A 22 -44.72 35.01 6.46
C GLU A 22 -43.47 34.10 6.38
N VAL A 23 -43.65 32.87 5.89
CA VAL A 23 -42.54 31.97 5.59
C VAL A 23 -41.91 32.50 4.32
N THR A 24 -40.91 33.36 4.47
CA THR A 24 -39.99 33.67 3.38
C THR A 24 -39.24 32.38 3.03
N VAL A 25 -39.73 31.63 2.04
CA VAL A 25 -38.96 30.57 1.41
C VAL A 25 -37.83 31.26 0.64
N SER A 26 -36.73 31.51 1.34
CA SER A 26 -35.46 31.78 0.71
C SER A 26 -35.02 30.49 0.04
N THR A 27 -35.32 30.37 -1.25
CA THR A 27 -34.75 29.36 -2.13
C THR A 27 -33.24 29.62 -2.20
N MET A 28 -32.49 29.16 -1.19
CA MET A 28 -31.06 28.95 -1.36
C MET A 28 -30.93 27.82 -2.38
N GLU A 29 -30.46 28.18 -3.58
CA GLU A 29 -29.92 27.20 -4.51
C GLU A 29 -28.96 26.29 -3.72
N PRO A 30 -29.07 24.95 -3.84
CA PRO A 30 -28.07 24.08 -3.26
C PRO A 30 -26.77 24.40 -3.97
N THR A 31 -25.88 25.11 -3.27
CA THR A 31 -24.53 25.30 -3.73
C THR A 31 -23.89 23.94 -3.61
N THR A 32 -23.91 23.16 -4.68
CA THR A 32 -23.06 21.97 -4.84
C THR A 32 -21.63 22.46 -5.00
N THR A 33 -21.07 23.07 -3.97
CA THR A 33 -19.63 23.09 -3.77
C THR A 33 -19.25 21.65 -3.48
N ASN A 34 -18.88 20.91 -4.53
CA ASN A 34 -18.04 19.74 -4.35
C ASN A 34 -16.93 20.15 -3.37
N PRO A 35 -16.73 19.41 -2.25
CA PRO A 35 -15.64 19.71 -1.34
C PRO A 35 -14.35 19.83 -2.17
N PRO A 36 -13.51 20.85 -1.93
CA PRO A 36 -12.34 21.08 -2.75
C PRO A 36 -11.49 19.82 -2.74
N PHE A 37 -11.14 19.33 -3.94
CA PHE A 37 -10.38 18.10 -4.11
C PHE A 37 -9.15 18.10 -3.18
N ILE A 38 -9.20 17.26 -2.13
CA ILE A 38 -8.11 17.10 -1.18
C ILE A 38 -7.15 16.08 -1.78
N ARG A 39 -5.90 16.49 -2.00
CA ARG A 39 -4.86 15.57 -2.46
C ARG A 39 -4.50 14.65 -1.31
N MET A 40 -4.59 13.34 -1.55
CA MET A 40 -4.12 12.31 -0.62
C MET A 40 -2.74 11.86 -1.08
N CYS A 41 -1.82 11.60 -0.15
CA CYS A 41 -0.50 11.04 -0.48
C CYS A 41 -0.16 9.92 0.48
N ASN A 42 0.60 8.92 0.03
CA ASN A 42 1.18 7.93 0.93
C ASN A 42 2.17 8.64 1.87
N TYR A 43 2.14 8.29 3.15
CA TYR A 43 3.00 8.85 4.19
C TYR A 43 3.65 7.75 5.01
N CYS A 44 4.97 7.70 4.97
CA CYS A 44 5.75 6.76 5.75
C CYS A 44 7.21 7.20 5.81
N ILE A 45 7.93 6.67 6.80
CA ILE A 45 9.39 6.78 6.93
C ILE A 45 9.89 5.38 7.27
N GLY A 46 10.93 4.91 6.58
CA GLY A 46 11.58 3.65 6.88
C GLY A 46 12.85 3.45 6.07
N ASN A 47 13.57 2.36 6.28
CA ASN A 47 14.77 2.04 5.47
C ASN A 47 14.39 1.39 4.13
N LEU A 48 15.38 1.12 3.27
CA LEU A 48 15.20 0.51 1.95
C LEU A 48 14.63 -0.92 1.95
N LYS A 49 14.58 -1.59 3.11
CA LYS A 49 13.98 -2.93 3.29
C LYS A 49 12.62 -2.90 4.00
N SER A 50 12.18 -1.75 4.49
CA SER A 50 10.91 -1.59 5.20
C SER A 50 9.74 -1.48 4.22
N GLU A 51 8.51 -1.77 4.67
CA GLU A 51 7.28 -1.66 3.87
C GLU A 51 7.17 -0.31 3.14
N CYS A 52 7.64 0.79 3.75
CA CYS A 52 7.65 2.12 3.14
C CYS A 52 8.42 2.19 1.81
N ALA A 53 9.47 1.39 1.64
CA ALA A 53 10.26 1.34 0.42
C ALA A 53 9.55 0.60 -0.72
N TYR A 54 8.62 -0.29 -0.40
CA TYR A 54 7.89 -1.11 -1.37
C TYR A 54 6.69 -0.37 -1.94
N TYR A 55 6.07 -0.97 -2.95
CA TYR A 55 4.84 -0.46 -3.57
C TYR A 55 3.76 -0.19 -2.53
N GLN A 56 3.19 1.01 -2.58
CA GLN A 56 2.09 1.46 -1.72
C GLN A 56 0.79 1.47 -2.54
N PRO A 57 0.04 0.36 -2.60
CA PRO A 57 -1.19 0.29 -3.37
C PRO A 57 -2.24 1.28 -2.87
N TYR A 58 -3.03 1.78 -3.83
CA TYR A 58 -4.22 2.56 -3.56
C TYR A 58 -5.16 1.77 -2.62
N GLN A 59 -5.58 2.38 -1.51
CA GLN A 59 -6.53 1.80 -0.55
C GLN A 59 -6.12 0.46 0.10
N SER A 60 -4.84 0.13 0.25
CA SER A 60 -4.52 -1.00 1.15
C SER A 60 -4.76 -0.63 2.61
N GLU A 61 -5.18 -1.62 3.39
CA GLU A 61 -5.39 -1.51 4.84
C GLU A 61 -4.11 -1.07 5.59
N ASN A 62 -2.93 -1.29 4.98
CA ASN A 62 -1.63 -0.95 5.54
C ASN A 62 -1.04 0.37 5.00
N SER A 63 -1.60 0.95 3.93
CA SER A 63 -1.10 2.22 3.41
C SER A 63 -1.62 3.36 4.26
N THR A 64 -0.71 4.06 4.95
CA THR A 64 -1.05 5.29 5.64
C THR A 64 -1.09 6.41 4.62
N THR A 65 -2.29 6.78 4.17
CA THR A 65 -2.50 7.96 3.33
C THR A 65 -2.89 9.15 4.18
N ILE A 66 -2.35 10.33 3.87
CA ILE A 66 -2.67 11.58 4.56
C ILE A 66 -3.21 12.62 3.57
N PRO A 67 -4.15 13.48 4.00
CA PRO A 67 -4.53 14.64 3.23
C PRO A 67 -3.40 15.67 3.25
N CYS A 68 -3.02 16.20 2.10
CA CYS A 68 -2.05 17.29 2.04
C CYS A 68 -2.67 18.58 2.59
N PRO A 69 -2.02 19.23 3.57
CA PRO A 69 -2.43 20.55 4.06
C PRO A 69 -2.59 21.54 2.90
N ARG A 70 -3.55 22.46 3.04
CA ARG A 70 -3.73 23.52 2.05
C ARG A 70 -2.53 24.47 2.11
N GLY A 71 -1.68 24.44 1.08
CA GLY A 71 -0.77 25.54 0.77
C GLY A 71 -1.51 26.77 0.28
N THR A 72 -0.79 27.90 0.20
CA THR A 72 -1.30 29.17 -0.35
C THR A 72 -1.68 29.04 -1.83
N ASP A 73 -1.01 28.16 -2.59
CA ASP A 73 -1.35 27.84 -3.98
C ASP A 73 -1.79 26.38 -4.18
N ASN A 74 -2.76 26.16 -5.06
CA ASN A 74 -3.25 24.81 -5.39
C ASN A 74 -2.19 23.96 -6.13
N ASN A 75 -1.17 24.59 -6.72
CA ASN A 75 -0.06 23.92 -7.41
C ASN A 75 1.02 23.36 -6.46
N ASP A 76 1.01 23.75 -5.19
CA ASP A 76 2.02 23.36 -4.21
C ASP A 76 1.74 22.00 -3.57
N ARG A 77 0.54 21.45 -3.80
CA ARG A 77 0.13 20.16 -3.25
C ARG A 77 0.62 19.07 -4.17
N LYS A 78 1.80 18.52 -3.92
CA LYS A 78 2.29 17.33 -4.62
C LYS A 78 2.60 16.24 -3.61
N CYS A 79 2.53 14.99 -4.05
CA CYS A 79 3.10 13.91 -3.28
C CYS A 79 4.57 13.77 -3.66
N TYR A 80 5.38 13.32 -2.72
CA TYR A 80 6.76 12.99 -3.00
C TYR A 80 7.16 11.62 -2.46
N ILE A 81 8.23 11.10 -3.03
CA ILE A 81 9.06 10.06 -2.47
C ILE A 81 10.52 10.49 -2.55
N SER A 82 11.29 10.25 -1.50
CA SER A 82 12.71 10.62 -1.42
C SER A 82 13.52 9.56 -0.69
N ILE A 83 14.81 9.46 -1.03
CA ILE A 83 15.80 8.63 -0.34
C ILE A 83 16.87 9.57 0.23
N VAL A 84 17.00 9.61 1.55
CA VAL A 84 18.01 10.41 2.24
C VAL A 84 18.72 9.53 3.24
N ALA A 85 20.04 9.37 3.10
CA ALA A 85 20.87 8.55 3.99
C ALA A 85 20.34 7.12 4.20
N GLY A 86 19.83 6.47 3.14
CA GLY A 86 19.28 5.11 3.21
C GLY A 86 17.87 5.01 3.80
N LEU A 87 17.23 6.15 4.10
CA LEU A 87 15.84 6.21 4.54
C LEU A 87 14.94 6.65 3.40
N VAL A 88 13.89 5.88 3.17
CA VAL A 88 12.75 6.23 2.34
C VAL A 88 11.80 7.11 3.14
N ARG A 89 11.39 8.22 2.53
CA ARG A 89 10.32 9.08 3.03
C ARG A 89 9.29 9.34 1.95
N ARG A 90 8.02 9.20 2.31
CA ARG A 90 6.86 9.56 1.47
C ARG A 90 6.04 10.62 2.20
N GLY A 91 5.50 11.59 1.47
CA GLY A 91 4.65 12.61 2.07
C GLY A 91 4.12 13.64 1.08
N CYS A 92 3.66 14.75 1.62
CA CYS A 92 3.18 15.91 0.88
C CYS A 92 4.27 16.99 0.85
N THR A 93 4.53 17.60 -0.30
CA THR A 93 5.55 18.66 -0.44
C THR A 93 5.30 19.88 0.46
N THR A 94 4.06 20.07 0.92
CA THR A 94 3.69 21.12 1.88
C THR A 94 4.29 20.93 3.28
N ASP A 95 4.95 19.81 3.56
CA ASP A 95 5.73 19.60 4.78
C ASP A 95 7.12 20.27 4.77
N GLY A 96 7.51 20.88 3.64
CA GLY A 96 8.79 21.57 3.45
C GLY A 96 10.00 20.65 3.32
N PHE A 97 9.81 19.32 3.28
CA PHE A 97 10.93 18.37 3.23
C PHE A 97 11.73 18.49 1.92
N CYS A 98 11.03 18.68 0.79
CA CYS A 98 11.62 18.77 -0.54
C CYS A 98 12.32 20.11 -0.82
N ASP A 99 12.19 21.10 0.07
CA ASP A 99 12.93 22.37 -0.04
C ASP A 99 14.43 22.18 0.25
N HIS A 100 14.78 21.07 0.91
CA HIS A 100 16.15 20.76 1.35
C HIS A 100 16.68 19.43 0.80
N HIS A 101 15.85 18.63 0.13
CA HIS A 101 16.20 17.29 -0.31
C HIS A 101 15.70 17.01 -1.72
N ASN A 102 16.43 16.15 -2.44
CA ASN A 102 15.99 15.69 -3.75
C ASN A 102 14.74 14.81 -3.60
N CYS A 103 13.65 15.23 -4.20
CA CYS A 103 12.38 14.52 -4.20
C CYS A 103 11.95 14.14 -5.61
N PHE A 104 11.37 12.95 -5.76
CA PHE A 104 10.52 12.67 -6.90
C PHE A 104 9.11 13.09 -6.55
N GLU A 105 8.62 14.12 -7.25
CA GLU A 105 7.30 14.71 -7.02
C GLU A 105 6.30 14.30 -8.08
N CYS A 106 5.03 14.22 -7.70
CA CYS A 106 3.95 13.91 -8.62
C CYS A 106 2.65 14.60 -8.19
N ASN A 107 1.76 14.81 -9.16
CA ASN A 107 0.66 15.77 -9.06
C ASN A 107 -0.74 15.16 -9.13
N TYR A 108 -0.93 13.94 -8.61
CA TYR A 108 -2.24 13.31 -8.41
C TYR A 108 -2.27 12.57 -7.06
N SER A 109 -3.45 12.19 -6.57
CA SER A 109 -3.53 11.51 -5.27
C SER A 109 -2.80 10.17 -5.30
N GLU A 110 -2.06 9.87 -4.24
CA GLU A 110 -1.33 8.61 -3.99
C GLU A 110 -0.31 8.26 -5.07
N CYS A 111 0.06 9.22 -5.91
CA CYS A 111 1.01 9.05 -7.02
C CYS A 111 2.42 8.65 -6.60
N ASN A 112 2.76 8.88 -5.33
CA ASN A 112 3.99 8.43 -4.71
C ASN A 112 3.86 6.98 -4.26
N TYR A 113 3.34 6.09 -5.11
CA TYR A 113 3.11 4.68 -4.79
C TYR A 113 4.29 3.78 -5.14
N ARG A 114 5.16 4.19 -6.07
CA ARG A 114 6.18 3.32 -6.66
C ARG A 114 7.12 2.70 -5.63
N SER A 115 7.57 1.47 -5.88
CA SER A 115 8.64 0.82 -5.13
C SER A 115 9.98 1.49 -5.43
N ILE A 116 10.79 1.64 -4.39
CA ILE A 116 12.20 2.01 -4.42
C ILE A 116 13.01 1.15 -3.44
N ALA A 117 12.44 0.00 -3.06
CA ALA A 117 13.10 -0.96 -2.20
C ALA A 117 14.31 -1.56 -2.91
N GLU A 118 15.23 -2.08 -2.11
CA GLU A 118 16.39 -2.84 -2.59
C GLU A 118 16.34 -4.23 -1.96
N GLN A 119 16.51 -5.25 -2.80
CA GLN A 119 16.68 -6.64 -2.39
C GLN A 119 17.58 -7.33 -3.41
N LYS A 120 18.57 -8.07 -2.91
CA LYS A 120 19.41 -8.92 -3.75
C LYS A 120 19.33 -10.37 -3.31
N CYS A 121 19.31 -11.29 -4.27
CA CYS A 121 19.35 -12.72 -4.01
C CYS A 121 20.30 -13.39 -4.99
N ILE A 122 20.85 -14.55 -4.63
CA ILE A 122 21.55 -15.39 -5.59
C ILE A 122 20.49 -15.92 -6.57
N MET A 123 20.74 -15.74 -7.86
CA MET A 123 19.85 -16.17 -8.95
C MET A 123 20.57 -17.22 -9.80
N CYS A 124 20.23 -18.49 -9.60
CA CYS A 124 20.87 -19.58 -10.33
C CYS A 124 20.04 -20.86 -10.34
N ASP A 125 20.39 -21.76 -11.26
CA ASP A 125 19.87 -23.13 -11.36
C ASP A 125 21.06 -24.12 -11.41
N SER A 126 20.99 -25.23 -10.69
CA SER A 126 22.03 -26.27 -10.72
C SER A 126 21.81 -27.33 -11.82
N ARG A 127 20.72 -27.25 -12.59
CA ARG A 127 20.37 -28.18 -13.68
C ARG A 127 21.11 -27.82 -14.96
N PRO A 128 21.98 -28.71 -15.48
CA PRO A 128 22.64 -28.49 -16.77
C PRO A 128 21.63 -28.24 -17.89
N GLY A 129 21.89 -27.24 -18.73
CA GLY A 129 21.00 -26.86 -19.84
C GLY A 129 19.94 -25.81 -19.50
N SER A 130 19.79 -25.43 -18.23
CA SER A 130 19.04 -24.23 -17.84
C SER A 130 19.74 -22.96 -18.34
N SER A 131 18.98 -21.94 -18.72
CA SER A 131 19.54 -20.63 -19.10
C SER A 131 20.27 -19.93 -17.96
N GLU A 132 19.98 -20.33 -16.73
CA GLU A 132 20.58 -19.82 -15.50
C GLU A 132 21.47 -20.87 -14.82
N TYR A 133 21.90 -21.87 -15.59
CA TYR A 133 22.75 -22.92 -15.08
C TYR A 133 24.06 -22.35 -14.52
N HIS A 134 24.37 -22.68 -13.27
CA HIS A 134 25.67 -22.42 -12.69
C HIS A 134 26.17 -23.63 -11.88
N PRO A 135 27.41 -24.13 -12.11
CA PRO A 135 27.90 -25.34 -11.43
C PRO A 135 28.03 -25.19 -9.91
N LYS A 136 28.21 -23.95 -9.42
CA LYS A 136 28.25 -23.63 -7.99
C LYS A 136 26.86 -23.48 -7.35
N CYS A 137 25.79 -23.50 -8.14
CA CYS A 137 24.43 -23.27 -7.65
C CYS A 137 23.89 -24.37 -6.73
N LYS A 138 24.60 -25.49 -6.56
CA LYS A 138 24.22 -26.45 -5.52
C LYS A 138 25.05 -26.24 -4.27
N ASP A 139 26.36 -26.44 -4.42
CA ASP A 139 27.25 -26.66 -3.28
C ASP A 139 28.04 -25.43 -2.81
N LYS A 140 28.04 -24.33 -3.59
CA LYS A 140 28.90 -23.14 -3.40
C LYS A 140 28.18 -21.84 -3.78
N ALA A 141 26.95 -21.69 -3.32
CA ALA A 141 26.07 -20.55 -3.60
C ALA A 141 26.74 -19.22 -3.30
N GLU A 142 27.38 -19.17 -2.14
CA GLU A 142 27.98 -18.02 -1.49
C GLU A 142 29.16 -17.44 -2.27
N GLU A 143 29.68 -18.21 -3.23
CA GLU A 143 30.71 -17.74 -4.16
C GLU A 143 30.11 -17.01 -5.38
N LEU A 144 28.78 -16.92 -5.50
CA LEU A 144 28.07 -16.24 -6.58
C LEU A 144 27.63 -14.84 -6.14
N PRO A 145 27.69 -13.85 -7.05
CA PRO A 145 27.16 -12.53 -6.76
C PRO A 145 25.64 -12.60 -6.62
N ALA A 146 25.10 -11.85 -5.67
CA ALA A 146 23.66 -11.62 -5.57
C ALA A 146 23.21 -10.57 -6.61
N GLU A 147 22.06 -10.81 -7.22
CA GLU A 147 21.45 -9.98 -8.27
C GLU A 147 20.21 -9.26 -7.73
N ASN A 148 19.87 -8.12 -8.33
CA ASN A 148 18.72 -7.31 -7.91
C ASN A 148 17.40 -8.02 -8.22
N CYS A 149 16.55 -8.16 -7.21
CA CYS A 149 15.23 -8.78 -7.35
C CYS A 149 14.15 -7.87 -7.95
N ILE A 150 14.30 -6.56 -7.75
CA ILE A 150 13.26 -5.58 -8.00
C ILE A 150 13.47 -4.99 -9.39
N VAL A 151 12.63 -5.39 -10.34
CA VAL A 151 12.74 -5.01 -11.76
C VAL A 151 11.66 -4.01 -12.20
N GLY A 152 11.03 -3.30 -11.25
CA GLY A 152 10.02 -2.28 -11.59
C GLY A 152 9.39 -1.55 -10.41
N ASP A 153 8.50 -0.62 -10.74
CA ASP A 153 7.84 0.30 -9.80
C ASP A 153 6.75 -0.37 -8.94
N ILE A 154 6.31 -1.58 -9.28
CA ILE A 154 5.21 -2.29 -8.60
C ILE A 154 5.76 -3.59 -8.00
N PHE A 155 6.47 -3.46 -6.88
CA PHE A 155 7.00 -4.59 -6.12
C PHE A 155 6.46 -4.56 -4.70
N HIS A 156 5.69 -5.59 -4.33
CA HIS A 156 4.97 -5.64 -3.06
C HIS A 156 5.86 -6.14 -1.92
N TYR A 157 5.58 -5.66 -0.69
CA TYR A 157 6.36 -5.99 0.51
C TYR A 157 6.33 -7.48 0.89
N ASN A 158 5.23 -8.18 0.58
CA ASN A 158 5.08 -9.61 0.81
C ASN A 158 5.89 -10.47 -0.17
N HIS A 159 6.44 -9.89 -1.24
CA HIS A 159 7.31 -10.60 -2.19
C HIS A 159 8.80 -10.37 -1.90
N ARG A 160 9.14 -9.78 -0.75
CA ARG A 160 10.53 -9.57 -0.32
C ARG A 160 11.21 -10.89 0.01
N GLY A 161 12.54 -10.89 -0.04
CA GLY A 161 13.36 -12.03 0.33
C GLY A 161 13.71 -12.97 -0.83
N CYS A 162 14.41 -14.02 -0.46
CA CYS A 162 15.04 -14.99 -1.32
C CYS A 162 14.56 -16.40 -0.97
N TYR A 163 14.61 -17.31 -1.94
CA TYR A 163 14.42 -18.73 -1.70
C TYR A 163 15.55 -19.57 -2.29
N SER A 164 15.77 -20.73 -1.68
CA SER A 164 16.53 -21.84 -2.23
C SER A 164 15.67 -23.10 -2.17
N MET A 165 15.49 -23.76 -3.31
CA MET A 165 14.60 -24.92 -3.43
C MET A 165 15.30 -26.10 -4.09
N THR A 166 15.24 -27.27 -3.45
CA THR A 166 15.64 -28.54 -4.05
C THR A 166 14.47 -29.15 -4.80
N ILE A 167 14.68 -29.47 -6.06
CA ILE A 167 13.66 -29.99 -6.98
C ILE A 167 14.10 -31.37 -7.46
N ASN A 168 13.19 -32.34 -7.38
CA ASN A 168 13.37 -33.69 -7.89
C ASN A 168 12.30 -33.95 -8.96
N GLU A 169 12.70 -34.09 -10.22
CA GLU A 169 11.78 -34.25 -11.35
C GLU A 169 12.19 -35.44 -12.23
N VAL A 170 11.21 -36.04 -12.91
CA VAL A 170 11.46 -37.08 -13.91
C VAL A 170 11.47 -36.43 -15.30
N ILE A 171 12.64 -36.35 -15.94
CA ILE A 171 12.79 -35.79 -17.28
C ILE A 171 13.32 -36.89 -18.20
N GLY A 172 12.57 -37.22 -19.25
CA GLY A 172 12.96 -38.28 -20.18
C GLY A 172 13.05 -39.69 -19.56
N GLY A 173 12.39 -39.90 -18.42
CA GLY A 173 12.45 -41.16 -17.66
C GLY A 173 13.57 -41.23 -16.62
N GLU A 174 14.41 -40.19 -16.51
CA GLU A 174 15.47 -40.09 -15.52
C GLU A 174 15.07 -39.18 -14.36
N ASN A 175 15.40 -39.57 -13.12
CA ASN A 175 15.24 -38.71 -11.96
C ASN A 175 16.39 -37.71 -11.89
N ILE A 176 16.09 -36.42 -11.99
CA ILE A 176 17.05 -35.33 -11.91
C ILE A 176 16.77 -34.51 -10.64
N ALA A 177 17.80 -34.39 -9.80
CA ALA A 177 17.77 -33.58 -8.59
C ALA A 177 18.62 -32.31 -8.80
N TYR A 178 18.01 -31.14 -8.68
CA TYR A 178 18.68 -29.85 -8.85
C TYR A 178 18.23 -28.83 -7.79
N VAL A 179 18.99 -27.75 -7.66
CA VAL A 179 18.69 -26.63 -6.76
C VAL A 179 18.40 -25.40 -7.61
N GLU A 180 17.32 -24.71 -7.29
CA GLU A 180 16.98 -23.40 -7.81
C GLU A 180 17.08 -22.36 -6.69
N ARG A 181 17.71 -21.23 -6.99
CA ARG A 181 17.81 -20.08 -6.08
C ARG A 181 17.34 -18.83 -6.79
N ARG A 182 16.38 -18.11 -6.22
CA ARG A 182 15.88 -16.85 -6.78
C ARG A 182 15.30 -15.95 -5.68
N CYS A 183 14.84 -14.78 -6.10
CA CYS A 183 14.00 -13.92 -5.30
C CYS A 183 12.58 -14.50 -5.19
N ILE A 184 11.89 -14.24 -4.06
CA ILE A 184 10.56 -14.80 -3.77
C ILE A 184 9.50 -14.42 -4.81
N ASN A 185 9.61 -13.25 -5.45
CA ASN A 185 8.69 -12.85 -6.52
C ASN A 185 8.72 -13.76 -7.78
N TYR A 186 9.76 -14.58 -7.96
CA TYR A 186 9.84 -15.58 -9.03
C TYR A 186 9.30 -16.95 -8.60
N MET A 187 8.93 -17.11 -7.33
CA MET A 187 8.41 -18.36 -6.80
C MET A 187 7.01 -18.61 -7.34
N ASN A 188 6.80 -19.76 -8.00
CA ASN A 188 5.50 -20.15 -8.58
C ASN A 188 4.53 -20.72 -7.53
N ASN A 189 4.36 -20.05 -6.38
CA ASN A 189 3.51 -20.50 -5.26
C ASN A 189 3.70 -22.00 -4.94
N ASP A 190 4.96 -22.40 -4.70
CA ASP A 190 5.26 -23.81 -4.42
C ASP A 190 4.88 -24.16 -2.98
N PRO A 191 3.95 -25.11 -2.75
CA PRO A 191 3.44 -25.42 -1.42
C PRO A 191 4.51 -25.99 -0.47
N ARG A 192 5.67 -26.41 -1.00
CA ARG A 192 6.81 -26.85 -0.18
C ARG A 192 7.39 -25.71 0.64
N CYS A 193 7.36 -24.49 0.11
CA CYS A 193 7.84 -23.29 0.80
C CYS A 193 6.91 -22.81 1.92
N ASP A 194 5.65 -23.26 1.90
CA ASP A 194 4.66 -22.98 2.96
C ASP A 194 4.67 -24.03 4.08
N ASN A 195 5.40 -25.14 3.90
CA ASN A 195 5.44 -26.24 4.84
C ASN A 195 6.72 -26.20 5.67
N GLU A 196 6.62 -25.74 6.92
CA GLU A 196 7.76 -25.67 7.86
C GLU A 196 8.47 -27.02 8.13
N LYS A 197 7.83 -28.15 7.79
CA LYS A 197 8.43 -29.48 7.93
C LYS A 197 9.16 -29.95 6.67
N ASP A 198 9.00 -29.25 5.57
CA ASP A 198 9.64 -29.56 4.30
C ASP A 198 10.91 -28.73 4.12
N ASN A 199 12.05 -29.36 4.37
CA ASN A 199 13.36 -28.71 4.24
C ASN A 199 13.82 -28.56 2.78
N SER A 200 12.99 -28.93 1.80
CA SER A 200 13.33 -28.76 0.38
C SER A 200 13.24 -27.32 -0.08
N CYS A 201 12.54 -26.44 0.63
CA CYS A 201 12.50 -25.00 0.36
C CYS A 201 12.91 -24.20 1.60
N ILE A 202 13.83 -23.25 1.43
CA ILE A 202 14.32 -22.37 2.48
C ILE A 202 14.06 -20.93 2.04
N LEU A 203 13.41 -20.15 2.90
CA LEU A 203 13.14 -18.72 2.71
C LEU A 203 14.02 -17.89 3.65
N CYS A 204 14.49 -16.74 3.18
CA CYS A 204 15.28 -15.80 3.98
C CYS A 204 15.14 -14.37 3.45
N GLU A 205 15.40 -13.35 4.29
CA GLU A 205 15.13 -11.95 3.94
C GLU A 205 16.39 -11.10 3.68
N GLU A 206 17.57 -11.59 4.10
CA GLU A 206 18.83 -10.84 3.91
C GLU A 206 19.35 -10.91 2.48
N ASP A 207 20.22 -9.96 2.12
CA ASP A 207 20.76 -9.94 0.76
C ASP A 207 21.69 -11.14 0.52
N GLY A 208 21.42 -11.91 -0.53
CA GLY A 208 22.23 -13.07 -0.91
C GLY A 208 22.22 -14.21 0.11
N CYS A 209 21.17 -14.31 0.92
CA CYS A 209 21.08 -15.33 1.98
C CYS A 209 20.77 -16.75 1.49
N ASN A 210 20.36 -16.90 0.22
CA ASN A 210 19.84 -18.15 -0.37
C ASN A 210 20.89 -18.98 -1.13
#